data_AF-A0A442TUK8-F1
#
_entry.id   AF-A0A442TUK8-F1
#
_cell.length_a   1.000
_cell.length_b   1.000
_cell.length_c   1.000
_cell.angle_alpha   90.00
_cell.angle_beta   90.00
_cell.angle_gamma   90.00
#
_symmetry.space_group_name_H-M   'P 1'
#
loop_
_entity.id
_entity.type
_entity.pdbx_description
1 polymer ?
#
loop_
_entity_poly.entity_id
_entity_poly.type
_entity_poly.pdbx_seq_one_letter_code
_entity_poly.pdbx_strand_id
1 'polypeptide(L)'
;MFNRSEIMKAAHRYAQAYKGRDWSYSFLLSAGLKAAWAEAKSGLSASQRRTDAIRAEIDALKFKSFNVNIEPRRRALEAELSSLAA
;
A
#
# COMPACT_ATOMS: atom_id res chain seq x y z
N MET A 1 -2.76 -10.54 19.96
CA MET A 1 -1.92 -9.50 20.62
C MET A 1 -1.11 -8.81 19.54
N PHE A 2 -1.06 -7.47 19.48
CA PHE A 2 -0.35 -6.78 18.38
C PHE A 2 1.17 -6.95 18.51
N ASN A 3 1.83 -7.29 17.40
CA ASN A 3 3.29 -7.38 17.37
C ASN A 3 3.90 -5.98 17.28
N ARG A 4 4.24 -5.42 18.44
CA ARG A 4 4.79 -4.06 18.57
C ARG A 4 6.11 -3.87 17.82
N SER A 5 6.95 -4.91 17.74
CA SER A 5 8.24 -4.81 17.04
C SER A 5 8.05 -4.72 15.53
N GLU A 6 7.09 -5.45 14.96
CA GLU A 6 6.75 -5.35 13.54
C GLU A 6 6.14 -3.99 13.17
N ILE A 7 5.29 -3.43 14.04
CA ILE A 7 4.75 -2.07 13.86
C ILE A 7 5.87 -1.03 13.85
N MET A 8 6.85 -1.14 14.76
CA MET A 8 8.01 -0.24 14.79
C MET A 8 8.91 -0.39 13.57
N LYS A 9 9.15 -1.62 13.08
CA LYS A 9 9.90 -1.86 11.84
C LYS A 9 9.20 -1.26 10.62
N ALA A 10 7.87 -1.36 10.54
CA ALA A 10 7.08 -0.75 9.47
C ALA A 10 7.19 0.78 9.51
N ALA A 11 7.07 1.39 10.71
CA ALA A 11 7.24 2.83 10.89
C ALA A 11 8.66 3.30 10.49
N HIS A 12 9.69 2.53 10.85
CA HIS A 12 11.07 2.83 10.47
C HIS A 12 11.26 2.74 8.95
N ARG A 13 10.74 1.70 8.29
CA ARG A 13 10.78 1.57 6.82
C ARG A 13 10.12 2.74 6.13
N TYR A 14 8.97 3.20 6.64
CA TYR A 14 8.32 4.41 6.13
C TYR A 14 9.25 5.61 6.23
N ALA A 15 9.89 5.84 7.38
CA ALA A 15 10.81 6.95 7.54
C ALA A 15 12.05 6.87 6.62
N GLN A 16 12.57 5.68 6.36
CA GLN A 16 13.67 5.49 5.41
C GLN A 16 13.25 5.75 3.95
N ALA A 17 12.03 5.39 3.55
CA ALA A 17 11.53 5.61 2.19
C ALA A 17 11.46 7.10 1.80
N TYR A 18 11.31 7.98 2.78
CA TYR A 18 11.27 9.44 2.59
C TYR A 18 12.56 10.14 3.03
N LYS A 19 13.64 9.38 3.27
CA LYS A 19 14.94 9.94 3.62
C LYS A 19 15.41 10.91 2.54
N GLY A 20 15.78 12.12 2.94
CA GLY A 20 16.22 13.18 2.02
C GLY A 20 15.13 14.19 1.63
N ARG A 21 13.90 14.04 2.14
CA ARG A 21 12.92 15.14 2.12
C ARG A 21 13.16 16.12 3.27
N ASP A 22 12.57 17.31 3.17
CA ASP A 22 12.62 18.37 4.20
C ASP A 22 11.95 18.00 5.53
N TRP A 23 11.31 16.83 5.60
CA TRP A 23 10.63 16.36 6.81
C TRP A 23 11.61 15.67 7.75
N SER A 24 11.51 16.02 9.04
CA SER A 24 12.33 15.42 10.07
C SER A 24 12.04 13.92 10.23
N TYR A 25 13.06 13.17 10.63
CA TYR A 25 12.91 11.73 10.88
C TYR A 25 11.85 11.42 11.94
N SER A 26 11.72 12.25 13.00
CA SER A 26 10.72 12.07 14.04
C SER A 26 9.28 12.25 13.53
N PHE A 27 9.08 13.21 12.62
CA PHE A 27 7.81 13.41 11.95
C PHE A 27 7.46 12.20 11.06
N LEU A 28 8.41 11.78 10.23
CA LEU A 28 8.25 10.63 9.34
C LEU A 28 7.98 9.33 10.13
N LEU A 29 8.70 9.11 11.23
CA LEU A 29 8.50 7.95 12.09
C LEU A 29 7.11 7.97 12.74
N SER A 30 6.65 9.14 13.21
CA SER A 30 5.31 9.32 13.78
C SER A 30 4.21 9.06 12.76
N ALA A 31 4.38 9.53 11.52
CA ALA A 31 3.46 9.28 10.42
C ALA A 31 3.43 7.78 10.07
N GLY A 32 4.59 7.15 9.92
CA GLY A 32 4.73 5.72 9.68
C GLY A 32 4.10 4.87 10.80
N LEU A 33 4.25 5.30 12.06
CA LEU A 33 3.67 4.61 13.21
C LEU A 33 2.13 4.66 13.19
N LYS A 34 1.54 5.81 12.86
CA LYS A 34 0.08 5.94 12.70
C LYS A 34 -0.44 5.03 11.60
N ALA A 35 0.23 5.00 10.44
CA ALA A 35 -0.12 4.13 9.33
C ALA A 35 -0.01 2.64 9.71
N ALA A 36 1.11 2.23 10.30
CA ALA A 36 1.35 0.85 10.72
C ALA A 36 0.38 0.40 11.82
N TRP A 37 -0.05 1.30 12.71
CA TRP A 37 -1.08 1.01 13.70
C TRP A 37 -2.47 0.88 13.10
N ALA A 38 -2.84 1.73 12.13
CA ALA A 38 -4.11 1.61 11.42
C ALA A 38 -4.16 0.28 10.64
N GLU A 39 -3.05 -0.10 10.03
CA GLU A 39 -2.86 -1.38 9.35
C GLU A 39 -2.98 -2.57 10.31
N ALA A 40 -2.31 -2.53 11.46
CA ALA A 40 -2.41 -3.59 12.44
C ALA A 40 -3.85 -3.73 12.98
N LYS A 41 -4.57 -2.62 13.13
CA LYS A 41 -5.97 -2.60 13.61
C LYS A 41 -6.98 -3.04 12.56
N SER A 42 -6.71 -2.85 11.27
CA SER A 42 -7.64 -3.24 10.21
C SER A 42 -7.77 -4.76 10.10
N GLY A 43 -6.78 -5.52 10.62
CA GLY A 43 -6.80 -6.98 10.64
C GLY A 43 -6.67 -7.63 9.26
N LEU A 44 -6.54 -6.83 8.20
CA LEU A 44 -6.36 -7.30 6.83
C LEU A 44 -4.92 -7.79 6.64
N SER A 45 -4.77 -8.99 6.09
CA SER A 45 -3.47 -9.51 5.70
C SER A 45 -2.84 -8.62 4.61
N ALA A 46 -1.51 -8.68 4.47
CA ALA A 46 -0.83 -7.97 3.38
C ALA A 46 -1.37 -8.36 1.99
N SER A 47 -1.77 -9.63 1.82
CA SER A 47 -2.42 -10.12 0.59
C SER A 47 -3.79 -9.48 0.39
N GLN A 48 -4.65 -9.44 1.41
CA GLN A 48 -5.98 -8.82 1.30
C GLN A 48 -5.91 -7.33 0.97
N ARG A 49 -4.96 -6.60 1.58
CA ARG A 49 -4.74 -5.18 1.22
C ARG A 49 -4.26 -5.00 -0.20
N ARG A 50 -3.38 -5.89 -0.68
CA ARG A 50 -2.91 -5.83 -2.06
C ARG A 50 -4.06 -6.12 -3.03
N THR A 51 -4.91 -7.10 -2.70
CA THR A 51 -6.14 -7.39 -3.45
C THR A 51 -7.08 -6.18 -3.51
N ASP A 52 -7.32 -5.50 -2.38
CA ASP A 52 -8.18 -4.31 -2.34
C ASP A 52 -7.57 -3.14 -3.11
N ALA A 53 -6.26 -2.92 -2.99
CA ALA A 53 -5.54 -1.90 -3.74
C ALA A 53 -5.59 -2.15 -5.26
N ILE A 54 -5.40 -3.40 -5.69
CA ILE A 54 -5.49 -3.80 -7.10
C ILE A 54 -6.91 -3.59 -7.62
N ARG A 55 -7.95 -3.96 -6.85
CA ARG A 55 -9.35 -3.70 -7.21
C ARG A 55 -9.63 -2.21 -7.37
N ALA A 56 -9.17 -1.38 -6.42
CA ALA A 56 -9.31 0.07 -6.50
C ALA A 56 -8.55 0.66 -7.69
N GLU A 57 -7.38 0.13 -8.03
CA GLU A 57 -6.60 0.58 -9.20
C GLU A 57 -7.31 0.20 -10.51
N ILE A 58 -7.87 -1.00 -10.62
CA ILE A 58 -8.70 -1.42 -11.77
C ILE A 58 -9.93 -0.51 -11.92
N ASP A 59 -10.62 -0.19 -10.83
CA ASP A 59 -11.76 0.73 -10.86
C ASP A 59 -11.33 2.15 -11.25
N ALA A 60 -10.17 2.61 -10.79
CA ALA A 60 -9.63 3.92 -11.16
C ALA A 60 -9.32 4.03 -12.66
N LEU A 61 -9.00 2.92 -13.35
CA LEU A 61 -8.78 2.90 -14.79
C LEU A 61 -10.04 3.28 -15.58
N LYS A 62 -11.25 3.07 -15.03
CA LYS A 62 -12.52 3.48 -15.66
C LYS A 62 -12.62 5.00 -15.83
N PHE A 63 -11.91 5.77 -15.03
CA PHE A 63 -11.91 7.23 -15.06
C PHE A 63 -10.76 7.82 -15.88
N LYS A 64 -9.91 6.99 -16.51
CA LYS A 64 -8.85 7.47 -17.40
C LYS A 64 -9.43 8.02 -18.69
N SER A 65 -8.78 9.06 -19.24
CA SER A 65 -9.19 9.66 -20.50
C SER A 65 -9.13 8.63 -21.64
N PHE A 66 -10.06 8.74 -22.59
CA PHE A 66 -10.21 7.84 -23.74
C PHE A 66 -8.94 7.61 -24.57
N ASN A 67 -8.03 8.58 -24.57
CA ASN A 67 -6.76 8.52 -25.31
C ASN A 67 -5.69 7.64 -24.63
N VAL A 68 -5.93 7.17 -23.41
CA VAL A 68 -4.99 6.33 -22.67
C VAL A 68 -5.36 4.86 -22.87
N ASN A 69 -4.44 4.08 -23.44
CA ASN A 69 -4.63 2.63 -23.53
C ASN A 69 -4.48 1.99 -22.14
N ILE A 70 -5.61 1.68 -21.51
CA ILE A 70 -5.68 1.09 -20.15
C ILE A 70 -5.58 -0.44 -20.15
N GLU A 71 -5.80 -1.10 -21.28
CA GLU A 71 -5.95 -2.56 -21.36
C GLU A 71 -4.68 -3.34 -20.92
N PRO A 72 -3.45 -2.96 -21.30
CA PRO A 72 -2.25 -3.63 -20.82
C PRO A 72 -2.09 -3.53 -19.31
N ARG A 73 -2.38 -2.37 -18.73
CA ARG A 73 -2.29 -2.14 -17.28
C ARG A 73 -3.36 -2.93 -16.53
N ARG A 74 -4.58 -2.96 -17.07
CA ARG A 74 -5.69 -3.73 -16.52
C ARG A 74 -5.37 -5.23 -16.48
N ARG A 75 -4.87 -5.81 -17.58
CA ARG A 75 -4.48 -7.23 -17.64
C ARG A 75 -3.36 -7.59 -16.66
N ALA A 76 -2.37 -6.71 -16.50
CA ALA A 76 -1.30 -6.91 -15.53
C ALA A 76 -1.84 -6.94 -14.08
N LEU A 77 -2.75 -6.04 -13.75
CA LEU A 77 -3.42 -5.98 -12.44
C LEU A 77 -4.33 -7.19 -12.19
N GLU A 78 -5.07 -7.65 -13.21
CA GLU A 78 -5.89 -8.87 -13.14
C GLU A 78 -5.02 -10.12 -12.92
N ALA A 79 -3.89 -10.24 -13.62
CA ALA A 79 -2.95 -11.35 -13.43
C ALA A 79 -2.32 -11.36 -12.02
N GLU A 80 -1.97 -10.17 -11.50
CA GLU A 80 -1.48 -10.02 -10.13
C GLU A 80 -2.55 -10.45 -9.12
N LEU A 81 -3.83 -10.08 -9.34
CA LEU A 81 -4.96 -10.51 -8.51
C LEU A 81 -5.16 -12.03 -8.53
N SER A 82 -5.09 -12.68 -9.70
CA SER A 82 -5.18 -14.13 -9.82
C SER A 82 -4.03 -14.85 -9.11
N SER A 83 -2.82 -14.28 -9.13
CA SER A 83 -1.65 -14.86 -8.44
C SER A 83 -1.73 -14.77 -6.91
N LEU A 84 -2.46 -13.77 -6.38
CA LEU A 84 -2.66 -13.57 -4.94
C LEU A 84 -3.82 -14.43 -4.38
N ALA A 85 -4.65 -14.98 -5.26
CA ALA A 85 -5.78 -15.85 -4.92
C ALA A 85 -5.46 -17.35 -5.04
N ALA A 86 -4.34 -17.71 -5.67
CA ALA A 86 -3.82 -19.07 -5.81
C ALA A 86 -2.93 -19.45 -4.61
#